data_AF-A0A972F5E5-F1
#
_entry.id   AF-A0A972F5E5-F1
#
_cell.length_a   1.000
_cell.length_b   1.000
_cell.length_c   1.000
_cell.angle_alpha   90.00
_cell.angle_beta   90.00
_cell.angle_gamma   90.00
#
_symmetry.space_group_name_H-M   'P 1'
#
loop_
_entity.id
_entity.type
_entity.pdbx_description
1 polymer ?
#
loop_
_entity_poly.entity_id
_entity_poly.type
_entity_poly.pdbx_seq_one_letter_code
_entity_poly.pdbx_strand_id
1 'polypeptide(L)'
;MSIKRVFNINGVKRTLVCNGDEKLSTILRDRLLLTGCKIGCGVGQCGACNVLVDGKVQRACILPISRIPDYAEITTVEGIGTVDNLHPVQVAWMAHGCAQCGFCTPGFIVSAKALLDENPSPTREEVRDWFQKNRNLCRCTGYKPLVDATMDAAAVLRGEKSKEDLLFTPNDNIIVGTSFARPSAAMKVTGTWDFGADEALYMPPETLRLALVQAEVSHANIKGVDTSEAEKMPGVFKVITAKDVPGKNRINGLVMLPLNNKCDGWDRPILCDEKVFQFGDAIAIVAADTEEHAKAAAAAVKVDLEVLPAYMSVPEALAPDAIEIHPGIPNEYYETNCIKGEEFDWDSVPESNMVEIHSYCSRQPHLTIEPDNGYAYIDEDGMLTVHSKSIGIHLHMPMIADGIGVPMDKLRLVQNNAGGTFGYKFSPTNEAILGVAALVCQRPVSLNFTMYQSITYTGKRSPGFMNIKLAADDNGKLLALWGRNYIDHGPYSEFGDLLTHRLTQFVGGGLDIPS
;
A
#
# COMPACT_ATOMS: atom_id res chain seq x y z
N MET A 1 -6.37 -27.97 -19.07
CA MET A 1 -7.17 -28.33 -20.26
C MET A 1 -7.96 -27.10 -20.67
N SER A 2 -7.79 -26.63 -21.91
CA SER A 2 -8.51 -25.46 -22.39
C SER A 2 -9.98 -25.80 -22.61
N ILE A 3 -10.86 -24.90 -22.18
CA ILE A 3 -12.31 -25.03 -22.29
C ILE A 3 -12.87 -23.84 -23.08
N LYS A 4 -13.86 -24.12 -23.92
CA LYS A 4 -14.70 -23.09 -24.53
C LYS A 4 -15.81 -22.74 -23.54
N ARG A 5 -15.97 -21.45 -23.26
CA ARG A 5 -17.04 -20.89 -22.45
C ARG A 5 -17.66 -19.71 -23.16
N VAL A 6 -18.97 -19.60 -23.04
CA VAL A 6 -19.77 -18.47 -23.51
C VAL A 6 -20.36 -17.81 -22.28
N PHE A 7 -20.08 -16.53 -22.04
CA PHE A 7 -20.66 -15.78 -20.92
C PHE A 7 -21.44 -14.58 -21.45
N ASN A 8 -22.45 -14.13 -20.71
CA ASN A 8 -23.06 -12.83 -20.92
C ASN A 8 -22.44 -11.83 -19.93
N ILE A 9 -21.51 -10.99 -20.38
CA ILE A 9 -20.78 -10.06 -19.52
C ILE A 9 -21.28 -8.65 -19.78
N ASN A 10 -21.88 -8.01 -18.77
CA ASN A 10 -22.49 -6.69 -18.86
C ASN A 10 -23.45 -6.56 -20.06
N GLY A 11 -24.29 -7.58 -20.27
CA GLY A 11 -25.25 -7.63 -21.37
C GLY A 11 -24.67 -8.00 -22.74
N VAL A 12 -23.36 -8.28 -22.84
CA VAL A 12 -22.70 -8.68 -24.09
C VAL A 12 -22.25 -10.14 -24.04
N LYS A 13 -22.70 -10.93 -25.01
CA LYS A 13 -22.25 -12.33 -25.19
C LYS A 13 -20.79 -12.38 -25.62
N ARG A 14 -19.94 -13.05 -24.83
CA ARG A 14 -18.51 -13.26 -25.08
C ARG A 14 -18.21 -14.75 -25.19
N THR A 15 -17.53 -15.16 -26.26
CA THR A 15 -17.01 -16.54 -26.41
C THR A 15 -15.53 -16.53 -26.11
N LEU A 16 -15.11 -17.33 -25.13
CA LEU A 16 -13.75 -17.37 -24.60
C LEU A 16 -13.19 -18.78 -24.69
N VAL A 17 -11.92 -18.88 -25.06
CA VAL A 17 -11.11 -20.09 -24.86
C VAL A 17 -10.15 -19.79 -23.72
N CYS A 18 -10.25 -20.55 -22.64
CA CYS A 18 -9.58 -20.28 -21.36
C CYS A 18 -9.16 -21.59 -20.69
N ASN A 19 -8.24 -21.51 -19.74
CA ASN A 19 -7.93 -22.66 -18.90
C ASN A 19 -8.95 -22.74 -17.74
N GLY A 20 -9.36 -23.95 -17.36
CA GLY A 20 -10.42 -24.11 -16.35
C GLY A 20 -10.07 -23.62 -14.94
N ASP A 21 -8.79 -23.49 -14.63
CA ASP A 21 -8.22 -23.01 -13.36
C ASP A 21 -7.93 -21.49 -13.35
N GLU A 22 -7.90 -20.87 -14.52
CA GLU A 22 -7.83 -19.42 -14.72
C GLU A 22 -8.92 -18.73 -13.90
N LYS A 23 -8.56 -17.61 -13.25
CA LYS A 23 -9.50 -16.88 -12.37
C LYS A 23 -10.38 -15.96 -13.19
N LEU A 24 -11.61 -15.76 -12.74
CA LEU A 24 -12.53 -14.81 -13.38
C LEU A 24 -11.93 -13.40 -13.42
N SER A 25 -11.17 -12.99 -12.40
CA SER A 25 -10.48 -11.70 -12.42
C SER A 25 -9.50 -11.54 -13.58
N THR A 26 -8.76 -12.60 -13.93
CA THR A 26 -7.80 -12.60 -15.04
C THR A 26 -8.53 -12.44 -16.38
N ILE A 27 -9.65 -13.14 -16.56
CA ILE A 27 -10.50 -12.96 -17.75
C ILE A 27 -11.02 -11.51 -17.84
N LEU A 28 -11.59 -10.99 -16.76
CA LEU A 28 -12.22 -9.67 -16.75
C LEU A 28 -11.20 -8.57 -16.97
N ARG A 29 -10.07 -8.60 -16.26
CA ARG A 29 -9.08 -7.53 -16.30
C ARG A 29 -8.12 -7.67 -17.47
N ASP A 30 -7.44 -8.80 -17.56
CA ASP A 30 -6.25 -8.90 -18.40
C ASP A 30 -6.62 -9.17 -19.87
N ARG A 31 -7.78 -9.79 -20.11
CA ARG A 31 -8.25 -10.11 -21.46
C ARG A 31 -9.34 -9.20 -21.98
N LEU A 32 -10.23 -8.74 -21.10
CA LEU A 32 -11.38 -7.90 -21.48
C LEU A 32 -11.21 -6.43 -21.08
N LEU A 33 -10.14 -6.08 -20.35
CA LEU A 33 -9.85 -4.72 -19.88
C LEU A 33 -10.99 -4.10 -19.06
N LEU A 34 -11.77 -4.93 -18.36
CA LEU A 34 -12.75 -4.51 -17.37
C LEU A 34 -12.04 -4.29 -16.03
N THR A 35 -11.18 -3.26 -15.99
CA THR A 35 -10.30 -2.94 -14.87
C THR A 35 -11.07 -2.44 -13.64
N GLY A 36 -12.37 -2.18 -13.74
CA GLY A 36 -13.26 -1.90 -12.61
C GLY A 36 -13.36 -3.06 -11.62
N CYS A 37 -13.07 -4.30 -12.05
CA CYS A 37 -12.83 -5.43 -11.14
C CYS A 37 -11.46 -5.25 -10.46
N LYS A 38 -11.40 -4.56 -9.31
CA LYS A 38 -10.12 -4.24 -8.64
C LYS A 38 -9.57 -5.43 -7.84
N ILE A 39 -8.26 -5.66 -7.91
CA ILE A 39 -7.58 -6.76 -7.19
C ILE A 39 -6.74 -6.20 -6.06
N GLY A 40 -7.23 -6.39 -4.83
CA GLY A 40 -6.52 -6.05 -3.61
C GLY A 40 -5.75 -7.24 -3.03
N CYS A 41 -6.38 -7.95 -2.09
CA CYS A 41 -5.73 -9.06 -1.38
C CYS A 41 -5.34 -10.27 -2.26
N GLY A 42 -5.97 -10.46 -3.43
CA GLY A 42 -5.80 -11.66 -4.28
C GLY A 42 -6.32 -12.98 -3.69
N VAL A 43 -6.70 -13.03 -2.42
CA VAL A 43 -7.02 -14.26 -1.68
C VAL A 43 -8.45 -14.29 -1.09
N GLY A 44 -9.36 -13.48 -1.64
CA GLY A 44 -10.78 -13.52 -1.29
C GLY A 44 -11.18 -12.87 0.06
N GLN A 45 -10.34 -12.00 0.62
CA GLN A 45 -10.56 -11.41 1.95
C GLN A 45 -11.12 -9.98 1.94
N CYS A 46 -10.93 -9.21 0.86
CA CYS A 46 -11.20 -7.75 0.83
C CYS A 46 -12.41 -7.29 0.00
N GLY A 47 -12.97 -8.17 -0.84
CA GLY A 47 -14.18 -7.85 -1.62
C GLY A 47 -14.02 -6.79 -2.72
N ALA A 48 -12.83 -6.24 -2.96
CA ALA A 48 -12.59 -5.25 -4.03
C ALA A 48 -12.93 -5.80 -5.43
N CYS A 49 -12.76 -7.11 -5.62
CA CYS A 49 -13.03 -7.85 -6.86
C CYS A 49 -14.46 -8.43 -6.94
N ASN A 50 -15.38 -7.93 -6.12
CA ASN A 50 -16.76 -8.43 -6.14
C ASN A 50 -17.41 -8.12 -7.49
N VAL A 51 -17.98 -9.16 -8.09
CA VAL A 51 -18.78 -9.16 -9.33
C VAL A 51 -20.07 -9.91 -9.06
N LEU A 52 -21.10 -9.74 -9.88
CA LEU A 52 -22.27 -10.62 -9.85
C LEU A 52 -22.05 -11.77 -10.83
N VAL A 53 -22.33 -13.00 -10.41
CA VAL A 53 -22.45 -14.17 -11.27
C VAL A 53 -23.82 -14.77 -11.01
N ASP A 54 -24.69 -14.74 -12.01
CA ASP A 54 -26.10 -15.15 -11.94
C ASP A 54 -26.82 -14.49 -10.74
N GLY A 55 -26.66 -13.17 -10.62
CA GLY A 55 -27.24 -12.34 -9.55
C GLY A 55 -26.52 -12.43 -8.19
N LYS A 56 -25.61 -13.38 -7.98
CA LYS A 56 -24.94 -13.58 -6.68
C LYS A 56 -23.58 -12.90 -6.64
N VAL A 57 -23.28 -12.24 -5.52
CA VAL A 57 -21.97 -11.65 -5.28
C VAL A 57 -20.91 -12.75 -5.20
N GLN A 58 -19.90 -12.68 -6.07
CA GLN A 58 -18.75 -13.58 -6.11
C GLN A 58 -17.45 -12.79 -6.12
N ARG A 59 -16.42 -13.35 -5.48
CA ARG A 59 -15.06 -12.78 -5.48
C ARG A 59 -14.27 -13.32 -6.67
N ALA A 60 -14.09 -12.49 -7.70
CA ALA A 60 -13.49 -12.91 -8.97
C ALA A 60 -12.06 -13.47 -8.83
N CYS A 61 -11.27 -12.98 -7.86
CA CYS A 61 -9.87 -13.42 -7.66
C CYS A 61 -9.71 -14.90 -7.26
N ILE A 62 -10.74 -15.52 -6.67
CA ILE A 62 -10.70 -16.92 -6.21
C ILE A 62 -11.67 -17.82 -6.96
N LEU A 63 -12.39 -17.29 -7.96
CA LEU A 63 -13.38 -18.03 -8.73
C LEU A 63 -12.76 -18.57 -10.02
N PRO A 64 -12.42 -19.87 -10.10
CA PRO A 64 -11.93 -20.47 -11.34
C PRO A 64 -13.04 -20.60 -12.39
N ILE A 65 -12.71 -20.41 -13.66
CA ILE A 65 -13.68 -20.46 -14.76
C ILE A 65 -14.40 -21.81 -14.87
N SER A 66 -13.76 -22.91 -14.50
CA SER A 66 -14.38 -24.25 -14.48
C SER A 66 -15.62 -24.35 -13.58
N ARG A 67 -15.74 -23.50 -12.56
CA ARG A 67 -16.89 -23.46 -11.65
C ARG A 67 -18.04 -22.58 -12.15
N ILE A 68 -17.85 -21.85 -13.24
CA ILE A 68 -18.88 -20.99 -13.82
C ILE A 68 -19.59 -21.76 -14.94
N PRO A 69 -20.93 -21.91 -14.87
CA PRO A 69 -21.72 -22.53 -15.93
C PRO A 69 -21.57 -21.82 -17.27
N ASP A 70 -21.70 -22.57 -18.37
CA ASP A 70 -21.82 -21.97 -19.69
C ASP A 70 -23.08 -21.08 -19.75
N TYR A 71 -23.00 -19.98 -20.47
CA TYR A 71 -24.02 -18.92 -20.57
C TYR A 71 -24.34 -18.14 -19.30
N ALA A 72 -23.53 -18.26 -18.24
CA ALA A 72 -23.72 -17.48 -17.01
C ALA A 72 -23.71 -15.95 -17.28
N GLU A 73 -24.49 -15.23 -16.48
CA GLU A 73 -24.57 -13.77 -16.51
C GLU A 73 -23.58 -13.18 -15.50
N ILE A 74 -22.68 -12.32 -15.99
CA ILE A 74 -21.64 -11.69 -15.20
C ILE A 74 -21.81 -10.17 -15.28
N THR A 75 -21.99 -9.53 -14.13
CA THR A 75 -22.07 -8.06 -14.03
C THR A 75 -20.91 -7.51 -13.21
N THR A 76 -20.13 -6.62 -13.82
CA THR A 76 -19.09 -5.83 -13.17
C THR A 76 -19.58 -4.40 -12.93
N VAL A 77 -18.77 -3.54 -12.31
CA VAL A 77 -19.18 -2.13 -12.06
C VAL A 77 -19.49 -1.38 -13.36
N GLU A 78 -18.80 -1.71 -14.44
CA GLU A 78 -19.00 -1.15 -15.79
C GLU A 78 -20.39 -1.49 -16.35
N GLY A 79 -20.98 -2.63 -15.93
CA GLY A 79 -22.34 -3.01 -16.30
C GLY A 79 -23.42 -2.40 -15.40
N ILE A 80 -23.05 -1.78 -14.27
CA ILE A 80 -24.00 -1.15 -13.34
C ILE A 80 -24.34 0.27 -13.80
N GLY A 81 -23.35 1.01 -14.28
CA GLY A 81 -23.54 2.35 -14.82
C GLY A 81 -22.22 2.98 -15.24
N THR A 82 -22.33 3.97 -16.12
CA THR A 82 -21.20 4.71 -16.71
C THR A 82 -21.19 6.15 -16.22
N VAL A 83 -20.15 6.92 -16.57
CA VAL A 83 -20.04 8.33 -16.20
C VAL A 83 -21.25 9.14 -16.71
N ASP A 84 -21.76 8.79 -17.90
CA ASP A 84 -22.91 9.45 -18.52
C ASP A 84 -24.26 8.90 -18.05
N ASN A 85 -24.28 7.71 -17.43
CA ASN A 85 -25.50 7.06 -16.96
C ASN A 85 -25.25 6.32 -15.64
N LEU A 86 -25.21 7.08 -14.55
CA LEU A 86 -24.93 6.58 -13.22
C LEU A 86 -26.15 5.88 -12.61
N HIS A 87 -25.93 4.72 -12.02
CA HIS A 87 -26.91 4.02 -11.18
C HIS A 87 -27.17 4.80 -9.88
N PRO A 88 -28.37 4.73 -9.26
CA PRO A 88 -28.64 5.38 -7.96
C PRO A 88 -27.60 5.10 -6.88
N VAL A 89 -27.08 3.86 -6.81
CA VAL A 89 -25.98 3.48 -5.91
C VAL A 89 -24.71 4.28 -6.20
N GLN A 90 -24.34 4.49 -7.47
CA GLN A 90 -23.16 5.28 -7.85
C GLN A 90 -23.35 6.75 -7.46
N VAL A 91 -24.53 7.33 -7.73
CA VAL A 91 -24.86 8.72 -7.36
C VAL A 91 -24.80 8.93 -5.84
N ALA A 92 -25.40 8.02 -5.07
CA ALA A 92 -25.37 8.07 -3.61
C ALA A 92 -23.93 7.98 -3.07
N TRP A 93 -23.08 7.12 -3.67
CA TRP A 93 -21.66 7.04 -3.28
C TRP A 93 -20.92 8.35 -3.50
N MET A 94 -21.24 9.08 -4.58
CA MET A 94 -20.66 10.39 -4.86
C MET A 94 -21.14 11.43 -3.83
N ALA A 95 -22.45 11.49 -3.59
CA ALA A 95 -23.09 12.42 -2.65
C ALA A 95 -22.55 12.29 -1.22
N HIS A 96 -22.39 11.06 -0.75
CA HIS A 96 -21.91 10.76 0.61
C HIS A 96 -20.38 10.76 0.75
N GLY A 97 -19.65 11.15 -0.30
CA GLY A 97 -18.19 11.21 -0.25
C GLY A 97 -17.50 9.85 -0.03
N CYS A 98 -18.16 8.77 -0.40
CA CYS A 98 -17.72 7.39 -0.14
C CYS A 98 -16.41 7.03 -0.85
N ALA A 99 -16.22 7.56 -2.06
CA ALA A 99 -15.05 7.31 -2.89
C ALA A 99 -13.86 8.19 -2.47
N GLN A 100 -13.24 7.88 -1.32
CA GLN A 100 -11.99 8.53 -0.88
C GLN A 100 -10.82 8.18 -1.82
N CYS A 101 -10.08 7.10 -1.54
CA CYS A 101 -9.12 6.56 -2.50
C CYS A 101 -9.84 5.95 -3.72
N GLY A 102 -11.04 5.37 -3.51
CA GLY A 102 -11.87 4.79 -4.55
C GLY A 102 -11.59 3.32 -4.88
N PHE A 103 -10.51 2.72 -4.38
CA PHE A 103 -10.11 1.38 -4.80
C PHE A 103 -11.13 0.28 -4.44
N CYS A 104 -11.75 0.37 -3.26
CA CYS A 104 -12.79 -0.59 -2.86
C CYS A 104 -14.17 -0.28 -3.49
N THR A 105 -14.34 0.90 -4.09
CA THR A 105 -15.65 1.43 -4.49
C THR A 105 -16.38 0.52 -5.47
N PRO A 106 -15.75 0.02 -6.56
CA PRO A 106 -16.40 -0.92 -7.48
C PRO A 106 -17.01 -2.15 -6.79
N GLY A 107 -16.24 -2.85 -5.95
CA GLY A 107 -16.71 -4.05 -5.26
C GLY A 107 -17.81 -3.77 -4.23
N PHE A 108 -17.81 -2.58 -3.61
CA PHE A 108 -18.91 -2.14 -2.75
C PHE A 108 -20.18 -1.83 -3.54
N ILE A 109 -20.08 -1.14 -4.67
CA ILE A 109 -21.23 -0.77 -5.51
C ILE A 109 -21.90 -2.03 -6.08
N VAL A 110 -21.10 -2.98 -6.58
CA VAL A 110 -21.62 -4.27 -7.03
C VAL A 110 -22.34 -5.01 -5.91
N SER A 111 -21.72 -5.07 -4.73
CA SER A 111 -22.29 -5.74 -3.56
C SER A 111 -23.58 -5.07 -3.08
N ALA A 112 -23.61 -3.73 -3.02
CA ALA A 112 -24.77 -2.96 -2.61
C ALA A 112 -25.93 -3.09 -3.60
N LYS A 113 -25.66 -3.08 -4.92
CA LYS A 113 -26.67 -3.34 -5.93
C LYS A 113 -27.34 -4.70 -5.69
N ALA A 114 -26.55 -5.77 -5.51
CA ALA A 114 -27.11 -7.10 -5.24
C ALA A 114 -27.96 -7.15 -3.97
N LEU A 115 -27.54 -6.47 -2.89
CA LEU A 115 -28.38 -6.36 -1.69
C LEU A 115 -29.72 -5.70 -2.03
N LEU A 116 -29.72 -4.61 -2.78
CA LEU A 116 -30.93 -3.84 -3.09
C LEU A 116 -31.84 -4.54 -4.10
N ASP A 117 -31.28 -5.40 -4.96
CA ASP A 117 -32.06 -6.30 -5.81
C ASP A 117 -32.78 -7.38 -4.97
N GLU A 118 -32.17 -7.87 -3.90
CA GLU A 118 -32.74 -8.90 -3.00
C GLU A 118 -33.68 -8.31 -1.92
N ASN A 119 -33.32 -7.15 -1.37
CA ASN A 119 -34.05 -6.45 -0.33
C ASN A 119 -34.05 -4.95 -0.66
N PRO A 120 -35.14 -4.43 -1.26
CA PRO A 120 -35.23 -3.02 -1.66
C PRO A 120 -35.41 -2.05 -0.49
N SER A 121 -35.60 -2.53 0.74
CA SER A 121 -35.77 -1.71 1.95
C SER A 121 -34.99 -2.29 3.14
N PRO A 122 -33.66 -2.43 3.04
CA PRO A 122 -32.87 -3.00 4.11
C PRO A 122 -32.77 -2.02 5.27
N THR A 123 -32.62 -2.54 6.48
CA THR A 123 -32.14 -1.79 7.64
C THR A 123 -30.63 -1.53 7.52
N ARG A 124 -30.12 -0.56 8.28
CA ARG A 124 -28.69 -0.24 8.29
C ARG A 124 -27.85 -1.43 8.76
N GLU A 125 -28.38 -2.21 9.69
CA GLU A 125 -27.80 -3.42 10.25
C GLU A 125 -27.72 -4.52 9.17
N GLU A 126 -28.77 -4.73 8.38
CA GLU A 126 -28.73 -5.65 7.24
C GLU A 126 -27.71 -5.22 6.18
N VAL A 127 -27.55 -3.92 5.91
CA VAL A 127 -26.48 -3.41 5.03
C VAL A 127 -25.09 -3.77 5.59
N ARG A 128 -24.88 -3.59 6.90
CA ARG A 128 -23.61 -3.93 7.56
C ARG A 128 -23.33 -5.42 7.52
N ASP A 129 -24.33 -6.24 7.83
CA ASP A 129 -24.23 -7.71 7.79
C ASP A 129 -23.96 -8.22 6.38
N TRP A 130 -24.59 -7.60 5.37
CA TRP A 130 -24.32 -7.91 3.97
C TRP A 130 -22.87 -7.62 3.57
N PHE A 131 -22.35 -6.43 3.90
CA PHE A 131 -20.96 -6.09 3.61
C PHE A 131 -19.97 -6.98 4.38
N GLN A 132 -20.30 -7.36 5.61
CA GLN A 132 -19.51 -8.30 6.40
C GLN A 132 -19.47 -9.68 5.74
N LYS A 133 -20.63 -10.23 5.36
CA LYS A 133 -20.77 -11.53 4.67
C LYS A 133 -20.01 -11.56 3.34
N ASN A 134 -20.11 -10.48 2.57
CA ASN A 134 -19.48 -10.36 1.25
C ASN A 134 -18.03 -9.84 1.29
N ARG A 135 -17.49 -9.66 2.50
CA ARG A 135 -16.10 -9.27 2.76
C ARG A 135 -15.73 -7.94 2.13
N ASN A 136 -16.65 -6.99 2.05
CA ASN A 136 -16.40 -5.65 1.53
C ASN A 136 -15.58 -4.84 2.55
N LEU A 137 -14.27 -4.72 2.35
CA LEU A 137 -13.38 -3.98 3.25
C LEU A 137 -13.05 -2.59 2.72
N CYS A 138 -13.09 -1.59 3.60
CA CYS A 138 -12.64 -0.24 3.33
C CYS A 138 -11.71 0.25 4.43
N ARG A 139 -10.55 0.80 4.04
CA ARG A 139 -9.58 1.37 4.99
C ARG A 139 -9.77 2.88 5.22
N CYS A 140 -10.51 3.56 4.35
CA CYS A 140 -10.56 5.03 4.32
C CYS A 140 -11.77 5.63 5.07
N THR A 141 -12.95 5.04 4.94
CA THR A 141 -14.22 5.74 5.22
C THR A 141 -14.79 5.52 6.62
N GLY A 142 -14.32 4.50 7.34
CA GLY A 142 -14.97 4.07 8.58
C GLY A 142 -16.37 3.47 8.38
N TYR A 143 -16.70 3.05 7.15
CA TYR A 143 -17.94 2.36 6.73
C TYR A 143 -19.24 3.15 6.82
N LYS A 144 -19.41 4.06 7.79
CA LYS A 144 -20.66 4.80 7.99
C LYS A 144 -21.18 5.47 6.71
N PRO A 145 -20.36 6.21 5.91
CA PRO A 145 -20.84 6.79 4.66
C PRO A 145 -21.32 5.76 3.64
N LEU A 146 -20.73 4.56 3.62
CA LEU A 146 -21.11 3.47 2.70
C LEU A 146 -22.50 2.94 3.02
N VAL A 147 -22.82 2.85 4.32
CA VAL A 147 -24.16 2.47 4.79
C VAL A 147 -25.15 3.59 4.45
N ASP A 148 -24.81 4.85 4.73
CA ASP A 148 -25.65 6.02 4.41
C ASP A 148 -25.99 6.07 2.90
N ALA A 149 -24.99 5.88 2.03
CA ALA A 149 -25.18 5.84 0.59
C ALA A 149 -26.06 4.67 0.13
N THR A 150 -25.93 3.49 0.74
CA THR A 150 -26.79 2.34 0.40
C THR A 150 -28.25 2.62 0.74
N MET A 151 -28.51 3.24 1.91
CA MET A 151 -29.86 3.58 2.35
C MET A 151 -30.51 4.62 1.43
N ASP A 152 -29.77 5.66 1.04
CA ASP A 152 -30.29 6.68 0.14
C ASP A 152 -30.49 6.15 -1.28
N ALA A 153 -29.60 5.29 -1.77
CA ALA A 153 -29.80 4.61 -3.04
C ALA A 153 -31.07 3.75 -3.03
N ALA A 154 -31.37 3.08 -1.91
CA ALA A 154 -32.59 2.31 -1.73
C ALA A 154 -33.84 3.21 -1.80
N ALA A 155 -33.82 4.38 -1.15
CA ALA A 155 -34.91 5.36 -1.21
C ALA A 155 -35.16 5.85 -2.64
N VAL A 156 -34.09 6.12 -3.41
CA VAL A 156 -34.21 6.50 -4.83
C VAL A 156 -34.82 5.36 -5.66
N LEU A 157 -34.38 4.12 -5.45
CA LEU A 157 -34.91 2.95 -6.16
C LEU A 157 -36.40 2.67 -5.84
N ARG A 158 -36.87 3.07 -4.65
CA ARG A 158 -38.30 3.01 -4.27
C ARG A 158 -39.12 4.21 -4.75
N GLY A 159 -38.50 5.21 -5.37
CA GLY A 159 -39.17 6.43 -5.84
C GLY A 159 -39.48 7.45 -4.74
N GLU A 160 -38.85 7.32 -3.57
CA GLU A 160 -39.03 8.26 -2.44
C GLU A 160 -38.18 9.53 -2.60
N LYS A 161 -37.14 9.47 -3.44
CA LYS A 161 -36.22 10.56 -3.79
C LYS A 161 -35.80 10.44 -5.26
N SER A 162 -35.39 11.55 -5.88
CA SER A 162 -34.69 11.53 -7.18
C SER A 162 -33.18 11.38 -7.00
N LYS A 163 -32.45 11.12 -8.09
CA LYS A 163 -30.97 11.10 -8.06
C LYS A 163 -30.41 12.50 -7.79
N GLU A 164 -31.10 13.51 -8.32
CA GLU A 164 -30.78 14.92 -8.24
C GLU A 164 -30.86 15.42 -6.79
N ASP A 165 -31.85 14.93 -6.02
CA ASP A 165 -32.00 15.27 -4.60
C ASP A 165 -30.80 14.85 -3.72
N LEU A 166 -29.99 13.89 -4.19
CA LEU A 166 -28.80 13.45 -3.46
C LEU A 166 -27.60 14.37 -3.66
N LEU A 167 -27.55 15.09 -4.78
CA LEU A 167 -26.38 15.87 -5.16
C LEU A 167 -26.49 17.30 -4.65
N PHE A 168 -25.35 17.86 -4.22
CA PHE A 168 -25.28 19.27 -3.88
C PHE A 168 -25.44 20.11 -5.16
N THR A 169 -26.44 21.00 -5.16
CA THR A 169 -26.64 22.00 -6.21
C THR A 169 -25.87 23.27 -5.84
N PRO A 170 -24.83 23.66 -6.61
CA PRO A 170 -24.11 24.88 -6.34
C PRO A 170 -25.03 26.11 -6.42
N ASN A 171 -25.02 26.93 -5.39
CA ASN A 171 -25.56 28.29 -5.39
C ASN A 171 -24.42 29.28 -5.13
N ASP A 172 -24.56 30.50 -5.64
CA ASP A 172 -23.68 31.64 -5.34
C ASP A 172 -22.17 31.42 -5.55
N ASN A 173 -21.77 30.44 -6.39
CA ASN A 173 -20.38 30.05 -6.66
C ASN A 173 -19.55 29.69 -5.41
N ILE A 174 -20.18 29.23 -4.32
CA ILE A 174 -19.50 28.81 -3.09
C ILE A 174 -19.59 27.29 -2.95
N ILE A 175 -18.43 26.64 -2.86
CA ILE A 175 -18.34 25.19 -2.56
C ILE A 175 -17.61 24.90 -1.24
N VAL A 176 -16.94 25.90 -0.64
CA VAL A 176 -16.21 25.73 0.62
C VAL A 176 -17.19 25.46 1.77
N GLY A 177 -16.93 24.43 2.57
CA GLY A 177 -17.81 24.02 3.67
C GLY A 177 -19.08 23.28 3.24
N THR A 178 -19.23 22.95 1.95
CA THR A 178 -20.39 22.24 1.39
C THR A 178 -20.12 20.75 1.21
N SER A 179 -21.12 20.01 0.70
CA SER A 179 -21.01 18.61 0.28
C SER A 179 -20.75 18.42 -1.22
N PHE A 180 -20.19 19.43 -1.90
CA PHE A 180 -19.83 19.34 -3.32
C PHE A 180 -18.98 18.09 -3.59
N ALA A 181 -19.41 17.27 -4.56
CA ALA A 181 -18.75 16.01 -4.87
C ALA A 181 -17.34 16.25 -5.42
N ARG A 182 -16.37 15.49 -4.93
CA ARG A 182 -14.98 15.60 -5.42
C ARG A 182 -14.89 15.32 -6.94
N PRO A 183 -14.00 15.98 -7.69
CA PRO A 183 -13.91 15.79 -9.15
C PRO A 183 -13.66 14.34 -9.58
N SER A 184 -12.90 13.57 -8.80
CA SER A 184 -12.60 12.16 -9.10
C SER A 184 -13.77 11.20 -8.84
N ALA A 185 -14.90 11.65 -8.29
CA ALA A 185 -15.92 10.75 -7.73
C ALA A 185 -16.56 9.87 -8.81
N ALA A 186 -16.98 10.47 -9.94
CA ALA A 186 -17.64 9.76 -11.03
C ALA A 186 -16.79 8.58 -11.53
N MET A 187 -15.52 8.83 -11.88
CA MET A 187 -14.60 7.80 -12.35
C MET A 187 -14.36 6.69 -11.32
N LYS A 188 -14.31 7.01 -10.03
CA LYS A 188 -14.13 6.01 -8.96
C LYS A 188 -15.36 5.12 -8.77
N VAL A 189 -16.57 5.67 -8.92
CA VAL A 189 -17.82 4.89 -8.77
C VAL A 189 -18.17 4.07 -10.01
N THR A 190 -17.63 4.42 -11.17
CA THR A 190 -17.80 3.68 -12.44
C THR A 190 -16.67 2.69 -12.72
N GLY A 191 -15.62 2.70 -11.91
CA GLY A 191 -14.45 1.83 -12.11
C GLY A 191 -13.49 2.31 -13.19
N THR A 192 -13.71 3.49 -13.78
CA THR A 192 -12.89 4.10 -14.85
C THR A 192 -11.78 5.02 -14.30
N TRP A 193 -11.53 4.97 -12.98
CA TRP A 193 -10.34 5.54 -12.36
C TRP A 193 -9.26 4.47 -12.36
N ASP A 194 -8.35 4.55 -13.33
CA ASP A 194 -7.26 3.59 -13.46
C ASP A 194 -6.19 3.85 -12.39
N PHE A 195 -5.88 2.81 -11.61
CA PHE A 195 -4.77 2.78 -10.66
C PHE A 195 -3.52 2.22 -11.35
N GLY A 196 -2.36 2.21 -10.69
CA GLY A 196 -1.11 1.83 -11.37
C GLY A 196 -1.09 0.39 -11.93
N ALA A 197 -1.73 -0.56 -11.25
CA ALA A 197 -1.89 -1.92 -11.77
C ALA A 197 -2.92 -2.03 -12.93
N ASP A 198 -3.82 -1.06 -13.07
CA ASP A 198 -4.73 -0.95 -14.20
C ASP A 198 -4.00 -0.33 -15.40
N GLU A 199 -3.29 0.79 -15.19
CA GLU A 199 -2.50 1.47 -16.22
C GLU A 199 -1.43 0.55 -16.83
N ALA A 200 -0.81 -0.30 -15.99
CA ALA A 200 0.14 -1.30 -16.44
C ALA A 200 -0.45 -2.28 -17.48
N LEU A 201 -1.77 -2.52 -17.51
CA LEU A 201 -2.43 -3.37 -18.51
C LEU A 201 -2.58 -2.68 -19.87
N TYR A 202 -2.58 -1.35 -19.91
CA TYR A 202 -2.64 -0.59 -21.16
C TYR A 202 -1.26 -0.29 -21.75
N MET A 203 -0.19 -0.61 -21.02
CA MET A 203 1.17 -0.40 -21.52
C MET A 203 1.48 -1.26 -22.76
N PRO A 204 2.43 -0.84 -23.60
CA PRO A 204 2.79 -1.55 -24.82
C PRO A 204 3.17 -3.02 -24.60
N PRO A 205 2.96 -3.92 -25.59
CA PRO A 205 3.23 -5.36 -25.45
C PRO A 205 4.66 -5.74 -25.05
N GLU A 206 5.64 -4.89 -25.33
CA GLU A 206 7.04 -5.07 -24.98
C GLU A 206 7.37 -4.80 -23.50
N THR A 207 6.38 -4.33 -22.72
CA THR A 207 6.51 -4.04 -21.30
C THR A 207 6.83 -5.30 -20.51
N LEU A 208 7.95 -5.29 -19.79
CA LEU A 208 8.37 -6.40 -18.95
C LEU A 208 7.63 -6.37 -17.61
N ARG A 209 7.18 -7.53 -17.16
CA ARG A 209 6.56 -7.75 -15.84
C ARG A 209 7.64 -8.21 -14.88
N LEU A 210 7.72 -7.53 -13.75
CA LEU A 210 8.76 -7.77 -12.75
C LEU A 210 8.25 -8.67 -11.62
N ALA A 211 9.13 -9.53 -11.12
CA ALA A 211 8.97 -10.23 -9.85
C ALA A 211 10.25 -10.09 -9.02
N LEU A 212 10.10 -10.06 -7.70
CA LEU A 212 11.23 -9.94 -6.79
C LEU A 212 11.66 -11.32 -6.28
N VAL A 213 12.96 -11.54 -6.20
CA VAL A 213 13.57 -12.59 -5.38
C VAL A 213 13.81 -11.97 -4.02
N GLN A 214 13.10 -12.46 -3.00
CA GLN A 214 13.08 -11.84 -1.68
C GLN A 214 13.70 -12.73 -0.61
N ALA A 215 14.31 -12.11 0.39
CA ALA A 215 14.84 -12.82 1.55
C ALA A 215 13.71 -13.49 2.36
N GLU A 216 13.90 -14.76 2.70
CA GLU A 216 12.98 -15.52 3.56
C GLU A 216 13.47 -15.63 5.03
N VAL A 217 14.55 -14.92 5.36
CA VAL A 217 15.14 -14.80 6.71
C VAL A 217 15.30 -13.34 7.09
N SER A 218 15.41 -13.03 8.39
CA SER A 218 15.44 -11.65 8.87
C SER A 218 16.83 -11.00 8.88
N HIS A 219 17.91 -11.78 8.96
CA HIS A 219 19.27 -11.25 8.98
C HIS A 219 20.24 -12.31 8.45
N ALA A 220 21.03 -11.98 7.43
CA ALA A 220 22.00 -12.91 6.85
C ALA A 220 23.10 -12.16 6.08
N ASN A 221 24.27 -12.76 5.95
CA ASN A 221 25.25 -12.38 4.92
C ASN A 221 24.93 -13.13 3.62
N ILE A 222 24.99 -12.43 2.49
CA ILE A 222 24.80 -13.01 1.16
C ILE A 222 26.15 -13.55 0.67
N LYS A 223 26.21 -14.84 0.36
CA LYS A 223 27.42 -15.50 -0.16
C LYS A 223 27.40 -15.61 -1.68
N GLY A 224 26.21 -15.71 -2.26
CA GLY A 224 26.04 -15.76 -3.71
C GLY A 224 24.57 -15.78 -4.13
N VAL A 225 24.35 -15.42 -5.39
CA VAL A 225 23.04 -15.49 -6.07
C VAL A 225 23.24 -16.23 -7.38
N ASP A 226 22.61 -17.39 -7.52
CA ASP A 226 22.61 -18.21 -8.75
C ASP A 226 21.31 -17.98 -9.52
N THR A 227 21.44 -17.33 -10.68
CA THR A 227 20.35 -16.99 -11.60
C THR A 227 20.24 -17.95 -12.79
N SER A 228 21.14 -18.93 -12.89
CA SER A 228 21.38 -19.69 -14.14
C SER A 228 20.21 -20.60 -14.56
N GLU A 229 19.35 -20.98 -13.63
CA GLU A 229 18.11 -21.71 -13.90
C GLU A 229 17.00 -20.75 -14.36
N ALA A 230 16.79 -19.67 -13.60
CA ALA A 230 15.78 -18.66 -13.88
C ALA A 230 15.98 -18.00 -15.26
N GLU A 231 17.23 -17.72 -15.65
CA GLU A 231 17.56 -17.11 -16.95
C GLU A 231 17.14 -17.96 -18.16
N LYS A 232 16.95 -19.27 -17.98
CA LYS A 232 16.55 -20.20 -19.05
C LYS A 232 15.04 -20.43 -19.09
N MET A 233 14.29 -19.87 -18.14
CA MET A 233 12.86 -20.12 -18.01
C MET A 233 12.05 -19.35 -19.07
N PRO A 234 10.85 -19.84 -19.43
CA PRO A 234 10.01 -19.22 -20.44
C PRO A 234 9.77 -17.73 -20.15
N GLY A 235 9.88 -16.91 -21.19
CA GLY A 235 9.53 -15.49 -21.14
C GLY A 235 10.51 -14.60 -20.38
N VAL A 236 11.51 -15.15 -19.70
CA VAL A 236 12.50 -14.36 -18.95
C VAL A 236 13.36 -13.56 -19.91
N PHE A 237 13.38 -12.24 -19.70
CA PHE A 237 14.20 -11.30 -20.44
C PHE A 237 15.56 -11.09 -19.75
N LYS A 238 15.55 -10.85 -18.44
CA LYS A 238 16.75 -10.66 -17.64
C LYS A 238 16.49 -10.89 -16.15
N VAL A 239 17.48 -11.42 -15.44
CA VAL A 239 17.57 -11.36 -13.98
C VAL A 239 18.57 -10.26 -13.60
N ILE A 240 18.16 -9.35 -12.72
CA ILE A 240 18.92 -8.15 -12.32
C ILE A 240 19.28 -8.32 -10.86
N THR A 241 20.57 -8.17 -10.54
CA THR A 241 21.09 -8.22 -9.16
C THR A 241 21.72 -6.89 -8.80
N ALA A 242 22.21 -6.74 -7.57
CA ALA A 242 22.98 -5.56 -7.16
C ALA A 242 24.14 -5.22 -8.12
N LYS A 243 24.74 -6.21 -8.79
CA LYS A 243 25.84 -6.04 -9.76
C LYS A 243 25.44 -5.28 -11.02
N ASP A 244 24.15 -5.28 -11.34
CA ASP A 244 23.59 -4.61 -12.52
C ASP A 244 23.18 -3.16 -12.22
N VAL A 245 23.16 -2.75 -10.95
CA VAL A 245 22.70 -1.41 -10.54
C VAL A 245 23.76 -0.38 -10.98
N PRO A 246 23.42 0.60 -11.85
CA PRO A 246 24.43 1.53 -12.37
C PRO A 246 24.97 2.53 -11.36
N GLY A 247 24.17 2.86 -10.34
CA GLY A 247 24.50 3.85 -9.31
C GLY A 247 25.10 3.26 -8.05
N LYS A 248 24.90 3.97 -6.92
CA LYS A 248 25.41 3.56 -5.61
C LYS A 248 24.72 2.32 -5.03
N ASN A 249 23.61 1.88 -5.62
CA ASN A 249 22.76 0.82 -5.06
C ASN A 249 22.30 1.11 -3.61
N ARG A 250 22.12 2.38 -3.27
CA ARG A 250 21.64 2.82 -1.96
C ARG A 250 20.56 3.89 -2.11
N ILE A 251 19.56 3.84 -1.24
CA ILE A 251 18.56 4.89 -1.06
C ILE A 251 19.11 5.84 -0.01
N ASN A 252 19.16 7.13 -0.32
CA ASN A 252 19.50 8.17 0.65
C ASN A 252 18.29 8.38 1.58
N GLY A 253 18.45 8.03 2.85
CA GLY A 253 17.41 8.15 3.87
C GLY A 253 17.10 9.57 4.32
N LEU A 254 17.85 10.57 3.82
CA LEU A 254 17.74 11.99 4.19
C LEU A 254 17.85 12.16 5.70
N VAL A 255 19.07 12.08 6.24
CA VAL A 255 19.34 12.40 7.66
C VAL A 255 18.86 13.81 7.96
N MET A 256 17.73 13.92 8.66
CA MET A 256 17.05 15.20 8.91
C MET A 256 17.65 15.95 10.10
N LEU A 257 18.25 15.21 11.04
CA LEU A 257 18.81 15.74 12.29
C LEU A 257 20.27 15.24 12.48
N PRO A 258 21.23 15.76 11.69
CA PRO A 258 22.55 15.16 11.55
C PRO A 258 23.46 15.28 12.77
N LEU A 259 23.25 16.24 13.68
CA LEU A 259 24.18 16.52 14.78
C LEU A 259 24.39 15.34 15.74
N ASN A 260 23.33 14.55 15.97
CA ASN A 260 23.35 13.39 16.89
C ASN A 260 23.09 12.07 16.16
N ASN A 261 23.07 12.09 14.82
CA ASN A 261 22.85 10.89 14.04
C ASN A 261 24.19 10.23 13.71
N LYS A 262 24.35 8.99 14.12
CA LYS A 262 25.54 8.14 13.91
C LYS A 262 25.45 7.38 12.59
N CYS A 263 24.30 7.40 11.91
CA CYS A 263 24.11 6.89 10.56
C CYS A 263 24.27 8.03 9.54
N ASP A 264 24.90 7.74 8.40
CA ASP A 264 25.09 8.70 7.30
C ASP A 264 23.89 8.76 6.33
N GLY A 265 22.89 7.90 6.53
CA GLY A 265 21.68 7.78 5.73
C GLY A 265 21.83 6.98 4.44
N TRP A 266 22.94 6.26 4.22
CA TRP A 266 23.16 5.42 3.05
C TRP A 266 23.14 3.91 3.37
N ASP A 267 22.40 3.55 4.41
CA ASP A 267 22.29 2.18 4.95
C ASP A 267 21.34 1.27 4.14
N ARG A 268 20.37 1.85 3.42
CA ARG A 268 19.32 1.09 2.71
C ARG A 268 19.73 0.71 1.28
N PRO A 269 19.87 -0.58 0.92
CA PRO A 269 20.12 -0.99 -0.46
C PRO A 269 18.88 -0.86 -1.35
N ILE A 270 19.09 -0.69 -2.67
CA ILE A 270 18.01 -0.87 -3.66
C ILE A 270 17.79 -2.38 -3.89
N LEU A 271 18.87 -3.11 -4.16
CA LEU A 271 18.92 -4.57 -4.15
C LEU A 271 20.04 -5.00 -3.19
N CYS A 272 19.77 -5.96 -2.32
CA CYS A 272 20.78 -6.43 -1.37
C CYS A 272 22.02 -6.97 -2.10
N ASP A 273 23.19 -6.50 -1.69
CA ASP A 273 24.50 -6.94 -2.18
C ASP A 273 25.21 -7.85 -1.17
N GLU A 274 25.44 -7.33 0.04
CA GLU A 274 26.27 -7.99 1.05
C GLU A 274 25.44 -8.67 2.14
N LYS A 275 24.30 -8.08 2.51
CA LYS A 275 23.48 -8.52 3.63
C LYS A 275 21.99 -8.42 3.36
N VAL A 276 21.25 -9.30 4.02
CA VAL A 276 19.81 -9.19 4.28
C VAL A 276 19.64 -8.54 5.64
N PHE A 277 18.78 -7.53 5.74
CA PHE A 277 18.53 -6.78 6.98
C PHE A 277 17.11 -6.96 7.53
N GLN A 278 16.18 -7.41 6.70
CA GLN A 278 14.86 -7.86 7.13
C GLN A 278 14.30 -8.95 6.20
N PHE A 279 13.33 -9.70 6.72
CA PHE A 279 12.50 -10.57 5.91
C PHE A 279 11.83 -9.75 4.79
N GLY A 280 11.83 -10.28 3.58
CA GLY A 280 11.25 -9.64 2.40
C GLY A 280 12.21 -8.75 1.60
N ASP A 281 13.44 -8.52 2.07
CA ASP A 281 14.42 -7.73 1.31
C ASP A 281 14.58 -8.21 -0.14
N ALA A 282 14.55 -7.28 -1.09
CA ALA A 282 14.75 -7.57 -2.50
C ALA A 282 16.23 -7.83 -2.79
N ILE A 283 16.55 -9.06 -3.21
CA ILE A 283 17.90 -9.49 -3.53
C ILE A 283 18.14 -9.42 -5.05
N ALA A 284 17.12 -9.76 -5.83
CA ALA A 284 17.14 -9.69 -7.28
C ALA A 284 15.77 -9.36 -7.87
N ILE A 285 15.76 -8.94 -9.13
CA ILE A 285 14.56 -8.68 -9.93
C ILE A 285 14.57 -9.64 -11.11
N VAL A 286 13.48 -10.34 -11.35
CA VAL A 286 13.26 -11.07 -12.60
C VAL A 286 12.34 -10.25 -13.49
N ALA A 287 12.78 -9.93 -14.69
CA ALA A 287 11.98 -9.27 -15.72
C ALA A 287 11.60 -10.30 -16.80
N ALA A 288 10.30 -10.44 -17.06
CA ALA A 288 9.76 -11.37 -18.06
C ALA A 288 8.64 -10.75 -18.89
N ASP A 289 8.16 -11.42 -19.93
CA ASP A 289 7.01 -11.02 -20.75
C ASP A 289 5.66 -11.03 -19.99
N THR A 290 5.51 -11.88 -18.97
CA THR A 290 4.29 -11.99 -18.14
C THR A 290 4.61 -12.04 -16.66
N GLU A 291 3.67 -11.63 -15.81
CA GLU A 291 3.81 -11.68 -14.36
C GLU A 291 3.93 -13.12 -13.84
N GLU A 292 3.28 -14.08 -14.52
CA GLU A 292 3.37 -15.51 -14.21
C GLU A 292 4.77 -16.05 -14.48
N HIS A 293 5.34 -15.77 -15.65
CA HIS A 293 6.71 -16.17 -16.00
C HIS A 293 7.73 -15.53 -15.05
N ALA A 294 7.58 -14.23 -14.74
CA ALA A 294 8.48 -13.54 -13.81
C ALA A 294 8.47 -14.19 -12.42
N LYS A 295 7.28 -14.50 -11.88
CA LYS A 295 7.15 -15.14 -10.56
C LYS A 295 7.68 -16.56 -10.54
N ALA A 296 7.39 -17.35 -11.56
CA ALA A 296 7.90 -18.71 -11.68
C ALA A 296 9.43 -18.72 -11.71
N ALA A 297 10.04 -17.79 -12.46
CA ALA A 297 11.49 -17.67 -12.54
C ALA A 297 12.13 -17.07 -11.29
N ALA A 298 11.47 -16.12 -10.61
CA ALA A 298 11.95 -15.62 -9.32
C ALA A 298 12.05 -16.74 -8.27
N ALA A 299 11.12 -17.69 -8.27
CA ALA A 299 11.17 -18.86 -7.39
C ALA A 299 12.30 -19.86 -7.72
N ALA A 300 12.89 -19.79 -8.92
CA ALA A 300 14.00 -20.64 -9.34
C ALA A 300 15.38 -20.04 -9.05
N VAL A 301 15.47 -18.77 -8.65
CA VAL A 301 16.73 -18.14 -8.24
C VAL A 301 17.15 -18.68 -6.87
N LYS A 302 18.41 -19.10 -6.75
CA LYS A 302 18.97 -19.65 -5.51
C LYS A 302 19.86 -18.62 -4.85
N VAL A 303 19.61 -18.34 -3.58
CA VAL A 303 20.42 -17.41 -2.78
C VAL A 303 21.15 -18.21 -1.70
N ASP A 304 22.47 -18.14 -1.70
CA ASP A 304 23.31 -18.72 -0.65
C ASP A 304 23.47 -17.69 0.48
N LEU A 305 23.03 -18.07 1.67
CA LEU A 305 22.91 -17.21 2.84
C LEU A 305 23.61 -17.82 4.05
N GLU A 306 24.44 -17.04 4.72
CA GLU A 306 24.87 -17.31 6.09
C GLU A 306 23.94 -16.56 7.04
N VAL A 307 23.02 -17.29 7.67
CA VAL A 307 22.03 -16.70 8.59
C VAL A 307 22.72 -16.17 9.85
N LEU A 308 22.36 -14.95 10.24
CA LEU A 308 22.84 -14.26 11.43
C LEU A 308 21.74 -14.17 12.49
N PRO A 309 22.09 -13.92 13.78
CA PRO A 309 21.11 -13.55 14.78
C PRO A 309 20.32 -12.31 14.35
N ALA A 310 18.99 -12.39 14.39
CA ALA A 310 18.12 -11.26 14.08
C ALA A 310 17.57 -10.66 15.38
N TYR A 311 17.68 -9.33 15.52
CA TYR A 311 17.16 -8.59 16.66
C TYR A 311 15.76 -8.06 16.33
N MET A 312 14.74 -8.61 16.98
CA MET A 312 13.34 -8.39 16.61
C MET A 312 12.62 -7.33 17.46
N SER A 313 13.36 -6.69 18.37
CA SER A 313 12.89 -5.65 19.28
C SER A 313 14.03 -4.73 19.77
N VAL A 314 13.68 -3.57 20.34
CA VAL A 314 14.67 -2.65 20.96
C VAL A 314 15.51 -3.34 22.03
N PRO A 315 14.94 -4.06 23.03
CA PRO A 315 15.76 -4.69 24.06
C PRO A 315 16.79 -5.69 23.50
N GLU A 316 16.45 -6.40 22.44
CA GLU A 316 17.37 -7.32 21.75
C GLU A 316 18.49 -6.56 21.02
N ALA A 317 18.15 -5.49 20.30
CA ALA A 317 19.12 -4.73 19.50
C ALA A 317 20.07 -3.87 20.36
N LEU A 318 19.69 -3.56 21.61
CA LEU A 318 20.49 -2.83 22.59
C LEU A 318 21.21 -3.73 23.60
N ALA A 319 21.13 -5.05 23.46
CA ALA A 319 21.84 -5.97 24.34
C ALA A 319 23.36 -5.70 24.27
N PRO A 320 24.13 -5.85 25.37
CA PRO A 320 25.57 -5.56 25.38
C PRO A 320 26.39 -6.37 24.38
N ASP A 321 25.89 -7.54 23.99
CA ASP A 321 26.48 -8.47 23.02
C ASP A 321 25.77 -8.42 21.65
N ALA A 322 24.87 -7.47 21.42
CA ALA A 322 24.23 -7.28 20.13
C ALA A 322 25.29 -6.84 19.10
N ILE A 323 25.37 -7.57 17.99
CA ILE A 323 26.22 -7.17 16.86
C ILE A 323 25.61 -5.95 16.18
N GLU A 324 26.46 -5.09 15.64
CA GLU A 324 26.03 -4.01 14.77
C GLU A 324 25.38 -4.61 13.52
N ILE A 325 24.10 -4.30 13.31
CA ILE A 325 23.35 -4.76 12.13
C ILE A 325 24.00 -4.19 10.87
N HIS A 326 24.34 -2.89 10.94
CA HIS A 326 25.15 -2.17 9.96
C HIS A 326 26.57 -2.01 10.52
N PRO A 327 27.57 -2.72 9.99
CA PRO A 327 28.94 -2.68 10.52
C PRO A 327 29.49 -1.24 10.57
N GLY A 328 30.00 -0.83 11.73
CA GLY A 328 30.51 0.53 11.98
C GLY A 328 29.44 1.54 12.44
N ILE A 329 28.17 1.13 12.51
CA ILE A 329 27.06 1.97 12.97
C ILE A 329 26.41 1.28 14.19
N PRO A 330 26.44 1.92 15.38
CA PRO A 330 25.75 1.39 16.54
C PRO A 330 24.25 1.24 16.28
N ASN A 331 23.64 0.15 16.78
CA ASN A 331 22.20 -0.11 16.62
C ASN A 331 21.34 1.05 17.19
N GLU A 332 21.79 1.69 18.27
CA GLU A 332 21.27 2.99 18.73
C GLU A 332 21.96 4.14 17.97
N TYR A 333 21.48 4.41 16.77
CA TYR A 333 22.11 5.36 15.86
C TYR A 333 21.72 6.82 16.10
N TYR A 334 20.69 7.12 16.91
CA TYR A 334 20.25 8.50 17.15
C TYR A 334 19.69 8.70 18.56
N GLU A 335 20.02 9.83 19.18
CA GLU A 335 19.50 10.26 20.47
C GLU A 335 19.13 11.75 20.45
N THR A 336 18.02 12.09 21.11
CA THR A 336 17.56 13.47 21.32
C THR A 336 16.92 13.59 22.69
N ASN A 337 16.98 14.79 23.26
CA ASN A 337 16.33 15.12 24.53
C ASN A 337 15.25 16.20 24.36
N CYS A 338 14.39 16.32 25.37
CA CYS A 338 13.51 17.45 25.59
C CYS A 338 13.83 18.00 26.98
N ILE A 339 14.44 19.18 27.05
CA ILE A 339 14.76 19.85 28.32
C ILE A 339 13.92 21.13 28.37
N LYS A 340 12.96 21.17 29.29
CA LYS A 340 12.04 22.29 29.50
C LYS A 340 12.03 22.63 30.99
N GLY A 341 12.03 23.91 31.32
CA GLY A 341 11.91 24.36 32.72
C GLY A 341 13.16 24.10 33.57
N GLU A 342 12.95 24.17 34.88
CA GLU A 342 13.97 23.88 35.90
C GLU A 342 13.98 22.39 36.25
N GLU A 343 15.13 21.90 36.73
CA GLU A 343 15.27 20.54 37.27
C GLU A 343 14.23 20.31 38.37
N PHE A 344 13.39 19.29 38.20
CA PHE A 344 12.34 18.99 39.16
C PHE A 344 12.87 18.11 40.30
N ASP A 345 12.67 18.55 41.54
CA ASP A 345 12.93 17.75 42.72
C ASP A 345 11.82 16.70 42.89
N TRP A 346 12.09 15.48 42.44
CA TRP A 346 11.12 14.38 42.54
C TRP A 346 10.79 14.00 43.99
N ASP A 347 11.61 14.35 44.98
CA ASP A 347 11.30 14.10 46.39
C ASP A 347 10.42 15.20 47.00
N SER A 348 10.16 16.29 46.26
CA SER A 348 9.37 17.43 46.75
C SER A 348 7.86 17.18 46.76
N VAL A 349 7.39 16.09 46.15
CA VAL A 349 5.97 15.68 46.18
C VAL A 349 5.83 14.25 46.68
N PRO A 350 4.69 13.88 47.30
CA PRO A 350 4.46 12.51 47.76
C PRO A 350 4.44 11.52 46.59
N GLU A 351 4.90 10.29 46.84
CA GLU A 351 4.81 9.19 45.86
C GLU A 351 3.36 8.94 45.39
N SER A 352 2.37 9.19 46.25
CA SER A 352 0.94 9.11 45.89
C SER A 352 0.51 10.07 44.78
N ASN A 353 1.31 11.11 44.51
CA ASN A 353 1.06 12.10 43.47
C ASN A 353 1.96 11.90 42.25
N MET A 354 2.66 10.77 42.20
CA MET A 354 3.47 10.36 41.07
C MET A 354 2.88 9.12 40.41
N VAL A 355 3.16 8.99 39.13
CA VAL A 355 2.91 7.75 38.39
C VAL A 355 4.06 7.48 37.43
N GLU A 356 4.51 6.23 37.39
CA GLU A 356 5.42 5.73 36.37
C GLU A 356 4.67 4.77 35.43
N ILE A 357 4.84 4.96 34.13
CA ILE A 357 4.07 4.30 33.08
C ILE A 357 5.02 3.68 32.09
N HIS A 358 4.93 2.35 31.96
CA HIS A 358 5.51 1.60 30.85
C HIS A 358 4.42 1.32 29.82
N SER A 359 4.62 1.79 28.57
CA SER A 359 3.67 1.53 27.49
C SER A 359 4.36 1.15 26.19
N TYR A 360 3.62 0.42 25.35
CA TYR A 360 4.09 -0.09 24.08
C TYR A 360 3.07 0.22 22.98
N CYS A 361 3.54 0.84 21.90
CA CYS A 361 2.80 0.94 20.65
C CYS A 361 3.36 -0.08 19.65
N SER A 362 2.50 -0.86 19.01
CA SER A 362 2.93 -1.95 18.14
C SER A 362 3.33 -1.53 16.73
N ARG A 363 3.96 -2.46 16.00
CA ARG A 363 4.30 -2.33 14.58
C ARG A 363 3.05 -2.37 13.70
N GLN A 364 2.28 -1.30 13.69
CA GLN A 364 0.99 -1.24 13.00
C GLN A 364 1.18 -1.31 11.47
N PRO A 365 0.52 -2.25 10.76
CA PRO A 365 0.51 -2.27 9.31
C PRO A 365 -0.53 -1.29 8.73
N HIS A 366 -0.15 -0.64 7.64
CA HIS A 366 -0.99 0.34 6.94
C HIS A 366 -2.28 -0.29 6.39
N LEU A 367 -2.17 -1.49 5.80
CA LEU A 367 -3.27 -2.31 5.29
C LEU A 367 -4.18 -1.54 4.31
N THR A 368 -3.57 -0.94 3.29
CA THR A 368 -4.30 -0.43 2.13
C THR A 368 -4.98 -1.59 1.41
N ILE A 369 -6.13 -1.35 0.79
CA ILE A 369 -6.82 -2.41 0.03
C ILE A 369 -6.04 -2.72 -1.24
N GLU A 370 -5.47 -1.70 -1.87
CA GLU A 370 -4.53 -1.83 -2.99
C GLU A 370 -3.12 -2.11 -2.45
N PRO A 371 -2.47 -3.22 -2.88
CA PRO A 371 -1.05 -3.45 -2.71
C PRO A 371 -0.18 -2.34 -3.33
N ASP A 372 1.11 -2.35 -3.01
CA ASP A 372 2.04 -1.44 -3.66
C ASP A 372 2.26 -1.83 -5.13
N ASN A 373 2.37 -0.84 -6.02
CA ASN A 373 2.54 -1.07 -7.45
C ASN A 373 3.14 0.15 -8.14
N GLY A 374 3.60 -0.05 -9.38
CA GLY A 374 4.12 1.01 -10.21
C GLY A 374 4.71 0.48 -11.52
N TYR A 375 5.12 1.41 -12.37
CA TYR A 375 5.77 1.12 -13.64
C TYR A 375 6.80 2.20 -13.97
N ALA A 376 7.75 1.89 -14.85
CA ALA A 376 8.77 2.84 -15.29
C ALA A 376 9.15 2.62 -16.74
N TYR A 377 9.64 3.66 -17.39
CA TYR A 377 10.12 3.64 -18.77
C TYR A 377 11.11 4.79 -18.99
N ILE A 378 11.87 4.69 -20.09
CA ILE A 378 12.67 5.80 -20.60
C ILE A 378 11.87 6.42 -21.76
N ASP A 379 11.58 7.71 -21.69
CA ASP A 379 10.83 8.41 -22.74
C ASP A 379 11.73 8.81 -23.93
N GLU A 380 11.12 9.42 -24.95
CA GLU A 380 11.81 9.83 -26.18
C GLU A 380 12.91 10.89 -25.96
N ASP A 381 12.88 11.63 -24.85
CA ASP A 381 13.90 12.61 -24.46
C ASP A 381 15.04 11.97 -23.63
N GLY A 382 14.98 10.65 -23.43
CA GLY A 382 15.90 9.89 -22.59
C GLY A 382 15.69 10.14 -21.09
N MET A 383 14.51 10.60 -20.67
CA MET A 383 14.16 10.77 -19.26
C MET A 383 13.70 9.44 -18.67
N LEU A 384 14.32 8.99 -17.58
CA LEU A 384 13.80 7.89 -16.79
C LEU A 384 12.56 8.37 -16.02
N THR A 385 11.39 7.89 -16.42
CA THR A 385 10.13 8.23 -15.77
C THR A 385 9.62 7.04 -14.94
N VAL A 386 9.39 7.29 -13.65
CA VAL A 386 8.86 6.31 -12.69
C VAL A 386 7.48 6.76 -12.21
N HIS A 387 6.48 5.93 -12.44
CA HIS A 387 5.11 6.11 -12.00
C HIS A 387 4.82 5.18 -10.83
N SER A 388 4.46 5.76 -9.68
CA SER A 388 4.28 5.00 -8.44
C SER A 388 3.22 5.62 -7.53
N LYS A 389 3.00 5.01 -6.36
CA LYS A 389 2.13 5.56 -5.31
C LYS A 389 2.79 6.65 -4.45
N SER A 390 3.95 7.19 -4.86
CA SER A 390 4.69 8.21 -4.09
C SER A 390 3.76 9.36 -3.70
N ILE A 391 3.80 9.78 -2.43
CA ILE A 391 3.12 10.99 -1.94
C ILE A 391 4.10 12.17 -1.79
N GLY A 392 5.34 11.99 -2.23
CA GLY A 392 6.42 12.97 -2.11
C GLY A 392 7.37 12.84 -3.29
N ILE A 393 6.87 13.04 -4.52
CA ILE A 393 7.65 12.81 -5.75
C ILE A 393 8.99 13.56 -5.77
N HIS A 394 8.99 14.84 -5.39
CA HIS A 394 10.20 15.66 -5.30
C HIS A 394 11.09 15.32 -4.10
N LEU A 395 10.53 14.69 -3.06
CA LEU A 395 11.30 14.15 -1.93
C LEU A 395 11.99 12.85 -2.33
N HIS A 396 11.32 11.97 -3.06
CA HIS A 396 11.83 10.66 -3.46
C HIS A 396 12.90 10.75 -4.55
N MET A 397 12.82 11.73 -5.46
CA MET A 397 13.83 11.91 -6.51
C MET A 397 15.28 11.97 -5.96
N PRO A 398 15.64 12.89 -5.03
CA PRO A 398 16.98 12.93 -4.47
C PRO A 398 17.31 11.72 -3.58
N MET A 399 16.30 10.99 -3.07
CA MET A 399 16.54 9.76 -2.33
C MET A 399 17.04 8.61 -3.21
N ILE A 400 16.65 8.57 -4.48
CA ILE A 400 16.87 7.40 -5.34
C ILE A 400 17.79 7.63 -6.54
N ALA A 401 17.96 8.88 -6.99
CA ALA A 401 18.69 9.19 -8.23
C ALA A 401 20.13 8.65 -8.24
N ASP A 402 20.90 8.96 -7.19
CA ASP A 402 22.27 8.46 -6.99
C ASP A 402 22.32 6.93 -6.89
N GLY A 403 21.31 6.33 -6.25
CA GLY A 403 21.22 4.88 -6.08
C GLY A 403 21.00 4.17 -7.41
N ILE A 404 20.08 4.69 -8.24
CA ILE A 404 19.80 4.19 -9.59
C ILE A 404 21.00 4.46 -10.52
N GLY A 405 21.69 5.59 -10.34
CA GLY A 405 22.80 6.03 -11.20
C GLY A 405 22.35 6.95 -12.32
N VAL A 406 21.33 7.77 -12.08
CA VAL A 406 20.85 8.77 -13.04
C VAL A 406 21.00 10.19 -12.48
N PRO A 407 21.40 11.17 -13.31
CA PRO A 407 21.30 12.57 -12.95
C PRO A 407 19.87 12.96 -12.57
N MET A 408 19.72 13.86 -11.59
CA MET A 408 18.42 14.33 -11.10
C MET A 408 17.54 14.96 -12.20
N ASP A 409 18.15 15.63 -13.18
CA ASP A 409 17.47 16.23 -14.35
C ASP A 409 17.12 15.21 -15.44
N LYS A 410 17.52 13.95 -15.27
CA LYS A 410 17.16 12.79 -16.10
C LYS A 410 16.25 11.79 -15.36
N LEU A 411 15.74 12.16 -14.18
CA LEU A 411 14.75 11.40 -13.43
C LEU A 411 13.45 12.19 -13.31
N ARG A 412 12.31 11.53 -13.58
CA ARG A 412 10.97 12.07 -13.36
C ARG A 412 10.16 11.08 -12.51
N LEU A 413 9.58 11.56 -11.42
CA LEU A 413 8.62 10.79 -10.62
C LEU A 413 7.21 11.34 -10.84
N VAL A 414 6.27 10.43 -11.09
CA VAL A 414 4.85 10.74 -11.27
C VAL A 414 4.04 9.93 -10.25
N GLN A 415 3.12 10.61 -9.58
CA GLN A 415 2.18 9.95 -8.67
C GLN A 415 1.02 9.37 -9.49
N ASN A 416 0.89 8.05 -9.47
CA ASN A 416 -0.30 7.37 -9.93
C ASN A 416 -1.49 7.68 -9.03
N ASN A 417 -2.67 7.52 -9.61
CA ASN A 417 -3.88 7.28 -8.86
C ASN A 417 -3.66 6.14 -7.84
N ALA A 418 -3.77 6.45 -6.55
CA ALA A 418 -3.40 5.55 -5.47
C ALA A 418 -4.60 5.14 -4.59
N GLY A 419 -4.74 3.84 -4.34
CA GLY A 419 -5.73 3.19 -3.47
C GLY A 419 -5.47 3.36 -1.97
N GLY A 420 -4.94 4.52 -1.57
CA GLY A 420 -4.53 4.85 -0.21
C GLY A 420 -3.09 4.45 0.09
N THR A 421 -2.50 5.12 1.08
CA THR A 421 -1.13 4.86 1.57
C THR A 421 -1.05 4.91 3.10
N PHE A 422 -1.74 5.86 3.73
CA PHE A 422 -1.72 6.06 5.20
C PHE A 422 -0.31 6.26 5.78
N GLY A 423 0.63 6.73 4.96
CA GLY A 423 2.00 7.07 5.38
C GLY A 423 3.10 6.21 4.77
N TYR A 424 2.84 4.95 4.37
CA TYR A 424 3.94 4.07 3.93
C TYR A 424 4.68 4.57 2.69
N LYS A 425 4.02 5.36 1.85
CA LYS A 425 4.59 6.01 0.65
C LYS A 425 5.30 7.33 0.93
N PHE A 426 5.44 7.72 2.19
CA PHE A 426 6.42 8.74 2.55
C PHE A 426 7.84 8.22 2.33
N SER A 427 8.06 6.90 2.46
CA SER A 427 9.29 6.23 2.03
C SER A 427 9.20 5.75 0.57
N PRO A 428 10.33 5.72 -0.17
CA PRO A 428 10.44 4.93 -1.39
C PRO A 428 10.22 3.44 -1.08
N THR A 429 9.59 2.72 -1.99
CA THR A 429 9.38 1.26 -1.87
C THR A 429 9.84 0.55 -3.13
N ASN A 430 9.18 0.79 -4.27
CA ASN A 430 9.46 0.16 -5.55
C ASN A 430 10.02 1.13 -6.60
N GLU A 431 10.10 2.43 -6.31
CA GLU A 431 10.53 3.45 -7.27
C GLU A 431 11.95 3.19 -7.80
N ALA A 432 12.89 2.92 -6.90
CA ALA A 432 14.28 2.66 -7.27
C ALA A 432 14.43 1.30 -8.00
N ILE A 433 13.69 0.29 -7.57
CA ILE A 433 13.63 -1.03 -8.22
C ILE A 433 13.13 -0.90 -9.66
N LEU A 434 12.03 -0.17 -9.87
CA LEU A 434 11.47 0.12 -11.19
C LEU A 434 12.45 0.92 -12.05
N GLY A 435 13.07 1.95 -11.47
CA GLY A 435 14.06 2.79 -12.15
C GLY A 435 15.27 1.99 -12.64
N VAL A 436 15.86 1.17 -11.77
CA VAL A 436 16.95 0.25 -12.13
C VAL A 436 16.50 -0.71 -13.23
N ALA A 437 15.34 -1.35 -13.09
CA ALA A 437 14.88 -2.33 -14.07
C ALA A 437 14.62 -1.71 -15.44
N ALA A 438 13.99 -0.53 -15.52
CA ALA A 438 13.80 0.18 -16.78
C ALA A 438 15.13 0.57 -17.43
N LEU A 439 16.08 1.06 -16.62
CA LEU A 439 17.40 1.48 -17.09
C LEU A 439 18.26 0.29 -17.57
N VAL A 440 18.24 -0.83 -16.86
CA VAL A 440 19.01 -2.01 -17.21
C VAL A 440 18.40 -2.75 -18.41
N CYS A 441 17.07 -2.85 -18.48
CA CYS A 441 16.39 -3.57 -19.55
C CYS A 441 16.20 -2.74 -20.82
N GLN A 442 16.30 -1.40 -20.73
CA GLN A 442 16.00 -0.47 -21.82
C GLN A 442 14.60 -0.73 -22.41
N ARG A 443 13.64 -1.01 -21.53
CA ARG A 443 12.24 -1.33 -21.85
C ARG A 443 11.31 -0.77 -20.77
N PRO A 444 10.04 -0.50 -21.08
CA PRO A 444 9.04 -0.28 -20.06
C PRO A 444 8.93 -1.49 -19.13
N VAL A 445 8.75 -1.25 -17.83
CA VAL A 445 8.63 -2.29 -16.81
C VAL A 445 7.47 -1.99 -15.88
N SER A 446 6.85 -3.02 -15.31
CA SER A 446 5.82 -2.88 -14.27
C SER A 446 6.02 -3.88 -13.13
N LEU A 447 5.77 -3.46 -11.89
CA LEU A 447 5.87 -4.29 -10.70
C LEU A 447 4.62 -4.12 -9.83
N ASN A 448 3.93 -5.23 -9.61
CA ASN A 448 2.76 -5.31 -8.74
C ASN A 448 3.08 -6.19 -7.53
N PHE A 449 3.01 -5.62 -6.32
CA PHE A 449 3.15 -6.43 -5.12
C PHE A 449 1.87 -7.23 -4.89
N THR A 450 2.03 -8.42 -4.35
CA THR A 450 0.94 -9.11 -3.65
C THR A 450 0.64 -8.39 -2.33
N MET A 451 -0.51 -8.69 -1.72
CA MET A 451 -0.80 -8.20 -0.37
C MET A 451 0.18 -8.75 0.67
N TYR A 452 0.68 -9.97 0.49
CA TYR A 452 1.73 -10.54 1.35
C TYR A 452 2.99 -9.67 1.30
N GLN A 453 3.51 -9.39 0.11
CA GLN A 453 4.65 -8.51 -0.09
C GLN A 453 4.39 -7.08 0.42
N SER A 454 3.18 -6.56 0.25
CA SER A 454 2.82 -5.24 0.80
C SER A 454 2.85 -5.24 2.33
N ILE A 455 2.53 -6.36 2.99
CA ILE A 455 2.61 -6.49 4.44
C ILE A 455 4.04 -6.71 4.91
N THR A 456 4.84 -7.54 4.23
CA THR A 456 6.18 -7.92 4.69
C THR A 456 7.28 -6.97 4.24
N TYR A 457 7.09 -6.27 3.12
CA TYR A 457 8.14 -5.49 2.45
C TYR A 457 7.74 -4.05 2.09
N THR A 458 6.88 -3.45 2.94
CA THR A 458 6.73 -2.00 2.99
C THR A 458 6.99 -1.53 4.41
N GLY A 459 7.30 -0.24 4.58
CA GLY A 459 7.44 0.37 5.89
C GLY A 459 6.22 0.14 6.80
N LYS A 460 6.44 0.29 8.11
CA LYS A 460 5.43 0.16 9.15
C LYS A 460 5.51 1.35 10.08
N ARG A 461 4.48 1.53 10.91
CA ARG A 461 4.66 2.34 12.12
C ARG A 461 5.75 1.67 12.97
N SER A 462 6.80 2.40 13.30
CA SER A 462 7.82 1.95 14.23
C SER A 462 7.24 1.77 15.63
N PRO A 463 7.43 0.61 16.28
CA PRO A 463 7.06 0.44 17.67
C PRO A 463 7.69 1.49 18.58
N GLY A 464 6.91 1.97 19.55
CA GLY A 464 7.38 2.88 20.59
C GLY A 464 7.39 2.18 21.94
N PHE A 465 8.53 2.20 22.63
CA PHE A 465 8.70 1.70 23.98
C PHE A 465 8.86 2.90 24.90
N MET A 466 7.84 3.18 25.71
CA MET A 466 7.78 4.39 26.51
C MET A 466 7.97 4.05 27.97
N ASN A 467 8.93 4.72 28.64
CA ASN A 467 8.96 4.83 30.09
C ASN A 467 8.80 6.29 30.46
N ILE A 468 7.70 6.63 31.14
CA ILE A 468 7.35 8.01 31.50
C ILE A 468 7.02 8.07 32.98
N LYS A 469 7.58 9.05 33.68
CA LYS A 469 7.21 9.42 35.04
C LYS A 469 6.54 10.79 35.03
N LEU A 470 5.41 10.92 35.74
CA LEU A 470 4.66 12.16 35.89
C LEU A 470 4.53 12.50 37.38
N ALA A 471 4.59 13.80 37.70
CA ALA A 471 4.30 14.34 39.02
C ALA A 471 3.18 15.37 38.95
N ALA A 472 2.31 15.39 39.96
CA ALA A 472 1.27 16.39 40.12
C ALA A 472 1.21 16.94 41.55
N ASP A 473 0.56 18.08 41.75
CA ASP A 473 0.16 18.54 43.08
C ASP A 473 -1.11 17.81 43.58
N ASP A 474 -1.51 18.08 44.83
CA ASP A 474 -2.71 17.48 45.44
C ASP A 474 -4.02 17.84 44.73
N ASN A 475 -4.01 18.85 43.85
CA ASN A 475 -5.16 19.28 43.05
C ASN A 475 -5.14 18.69 41.63
N GLY A 476 -4.15 17.86 41.31
CA GLY A 476 -3.99 17.23 40.00
C GLY A 476 -3.33 18.14 38.94
N LYS A 477 -2.75 19.28 39.33
CA LYS A 477 -1.95 20.09 38.41
C LYS A 477 -0.63 19.39 38.13
N LEU A 478 -0.31 19.17 36.85
CA LEU A 478 0.97 18.56 36.45
C LEU A 478 2.13 19.50 36.75
N LEU A 479 3.19 18.93 37.31
CA LEU A 479 4.39 19.64 37.73
C LEU A 479 5.61 19.22 36.91
N ALA A 480 5.75 17.93 36.62
CA ALA A 480 6.89 17.44 35.85
C ALA A 480 6.60 16.20 35.02
N LEU A 481 7.34 16.06 33.91
CA LEU A 481 7.43 14.86 33.10
C LEU A 481 8.89 14.48 32.88
N TRP A 482 9.23 13.25 33.28
CA TRP A 482 10.47 12.62 32.85
C TRP A 482 10.16 11.43 31.93
N GLY A 483 11.02 11.17 30.95
CA GLY A 483 10.85 9.99 30.11
C GLY A 483 12.13 9.48 29.46
N ARG A 484 12.20 8.16 29.34
CA ARG A 484 13.23 7.44 28.57
C ARG A 484 12.52 6.50 27.60
N ASN A 485 12.49 6.91 26.34
CA ASN A 485 11.66 6.30 25.32
C ASN A 485 12.51 5.83 24.14
N TYR A 486 12.10 4.75 23.49
CA TYR A 486 12.81 4.18 22.35
C TYR A 486 11.87 3.94 21.17
N ILE A 487 12.41 4.04 19.97
CA ILE A 487 11.73 3.73 18.71
C ILE A 487 12.43 2.54 18.05
N ASP A 488 11.66 1.49 17.76
CA ASP A 488 12.11 0.37 16.93
C ASP A 488 11.91 0.74 15.45
N HIS A 489 12.96 1.21 14.80
CA HIS A 489 12.87 1.68 13.42
C HIS A 489 13.07 0.58 12.36
N GLY A 490 13.35 -0.66 12.77
CA GLY A 490 13.84 -1.67 11.83
C GLY A 490 15.21 -1.30 11.25
N PRO A 491 15.58 -1.85 10.09
CA PRO A 491 16.96 -1.75 9.61
C PRO A 491 17.26 -0.49 8.79
N TYR A 492 16.27 0.27 8.33
CA TYR A 492 16.50 1.36 7.39
C TYR A 492 16.19 2.71 8.01
N SER A 493 17.16 3.63 7.99
CA SER A 493 17.19 4.82 8.83
C SER A 493 16.26 5.97 8.38
N GLU A 494 15.62 5.87 7.21
CA GLU A 494 14.95 7.02 6.61
C GLU A 494 13.92 7.67 7.54
N PHE A 495 14.14 8.95 7.87
CA PHE A 495 13.29 9.74 8.78
C PHE A 495 13.16 9.20 10.22
N GLY A 496 13.95 8.20 10.63
CA GLY A 496 13.90 7.61 11.97
C GLY A 496 14.33 8.58 13.07
N ASP A 497 15.31 9.43 12.78
CA ASP A 497 15.73 10.54 13.65
C ASP A 497 14.60 11.56 13.86
N LEU A 498 13.93 11.95 12.79
CA LEU A 498 12.79 12.86 12.80
C LEU A 498 11.60 12.25 13.56
N LEU A 499 11.34 10.95 13.38
CA LEU A 499 10.31 10.23 14.13
C LEU A 499 10.64 10.18 15.62
N THR A 500 11.89 9.90 15.98
CA THR A 500 12.34 9.94 17.39
C THR A 500 12.17 11.33 17.98
N HIS A 501 12.48 12.37 17.21
CA HIS A 501 12.23 13.76 17.61
C HIS A 501 10.74 14.09 17.77
N ARG A 502 9.81 13.35 17.15
CA ARG A 502 8.37 13.53 17.44
C ARG A 502 8.03 13.18 18.90
N LEU A 503 8.81 12.31 19.56
CA LEU A 503 8.58 12.02 20.98
C LEU A 503 8.78 13.25 21.85
N THR A 504 9.79 14.08 21.57
CA THR A 504 10.05 15.32 22.34
C THR A 504 8.95 16.37 22.15
N GLN A 505 8.25 16.31 21.01
CA GLN A 505 7.22 17.27 20.64
C GLN A 505 5.82 16.89 21.13
N PHE A 506 5.52 15.58 21.18
CA PHE A 506 4.16 15.09 21.37
C PHE A 506 3.93 14.30 22.66
N VAL A 507 4.98 13.82 23.33
CA VAL A 507 4.83 13.25 24.68
C VAL A 507 4.43 14.38 25.64
N GLY A 508 3.28 14.25 26.29
CA GLY A 508 2.68 15.32 27.11
C GLY A 508 2.03 16.45 26.29
N GLY A 509 1.93 16.30 24.97
CA GLY A 509 1.33 17.32 24.10
C GLY A 509 -0.12 17.64 24.48
N GLY A 510 -0.44 18.94 24.53
CA GLY A 510 -1.76 19.43 24.92
C GLY A 510 -1.93 19.69 26.42
N LEU A 511 -0.90 19.43 27.22
CA LEU A 511 -0.89 19.67 28.67
C LEU A 511 0.13 20.76 29.04
N ASP A 512 -0.14 21.52 30.10
CA ASP A 512 0.82 22.45 30.67
C ASP A 512 1.69 21.73 31.71
N ILE A 513 2.89 21.33 31.30
CA ILE A 513 3.87 20.64 32.13
C ILE A 513 5.11 21.54 32.21
N PRO A 514 5.39 22.20 33.35
CA PRO A 514 6.44 23.20 33.42
C PRO A 514 7.86 22.63 33.39
N SER A 515 8.07 21.42 33.91
CA SER A 515 9.37 20.73 34.01
C SER A 515 9.40 19.38 33.29
#